data_AF-A0A2M7PQR6-F1
#
_entry.id   AF-A0A2M7PQR6-F1
#
_cell.length_a   1.000
_cell.length_b   1.000
_cell.length_c   1.000
_cell.angle_alpha   90.00
_cell.angle_beta   90.00
_cell.angle_gamma   90.00
#
_symmetry.space_group_name_H-M   'P 1'
#
loop_
_entity.id
_entity.type
_entity.pdbx_description
1 polymer ?
#
loop_
_entity_poly.entity_id
_entity_poly.type
_entity_poly.pdbx_seq_one_letter_code
_entity_poly.pdbx_strand_id
1 'polypeptide(L)'
;MQKIKRFLLIGIIISILFSSLMVITAEEMTAEEIINQRDNNEYIESIKAEAEMIIVSGGRRITKTMLILSDKKSALIEFTNPGDRGTKFLKREDNLYMFFPDAEETIEASPHMLNQGMMGSDFSFQDIMESDKLTDLYDFKI
;
A
#
# COMPACT_ATOMS: atom_id res chain seq x y z
N MET A 1 30.45 50.60 38.17
CA MET A 1 29.26 49.87 37.66
C MET A 1 29.11 49.86 36.12
N GLN A 2 29.40 50.95 35.40
CA GLN A 2 29.28 50.99 33.91
C GLN A 2 30.19 49.99 33.15
N LYS A 3 31.44 49.78 33.61
CA LYS A 3 32.37 48.84 32.95
C LYS A 3 31.90 47.37 33.01
N ILE A 4 31.29 46.97 34.13
CA ILE A 4 30.73 45.62 34.34
C ILE A 4 29.50 45.40 33.44
N LYS A 5 28.62 46.41 33.33
CA LYS A 5 27.47 46.37 32.39
C LYS A 5 27.92 46.23 30.94
N ARG A 6 29.05 46.84 30.56
CA ARG A 6 29.62 46.76 29.19
C ARG A 6 30.19 45.38 28.88
N PHE A 7 30.88 44.75 29.84
CA PHE A 7 31.35 43.36 29.71
C PHE A 7 30.19 42.35 29.61
N LEU A 8 29.13 42.54 30.41
CA LEU A 8 27.90 41.74 30.31
C LEU A 8 27.22 41.90 28.94
N LEU A 9 27.14 43.13 28.41
CA LEU A 9 26.55 43.38 27.09
C LEU A 9 27.35 42.71 25.97
N ILE A 10 28.68 42.75 26.04
CA ILE A 10 29.56 42.07 25.07
C ILE A 10 29.39 40.55 25.15
N GLY A 11 29.32 39.99 26.36
CA GLY A 11 29.06 38.56 26.55
C GLY A 11 27.70 38.12 25.97
N ILE A 12 26.66 38.95 26.14
CA ILE A 12 25.34 38.69 25.55
C ILE A 12 25.38 38.78 24.02
N ILE A 13 26.05 39.78 23.45
CA ILE A 13 26.20 39.93 21.99
C ILE A 13 26.97 38.75 21.39
N ILE A 14 28.03 38.29 22.06
CA ILE A 14 28.80 37.12 21.64
C ILE A 14 27.95 35.85 21.70
N SER A 15 27.14 35.68 22.76
CA SER A 15 26.23 34.53 22.90
C SER A 15 25.16 34.50 21.79
N ILE A 16 24.59 35.66 21.45
CA ILE A 16 23.61 35.79 20.36
C ILE A 16 24.27 35.46 19.01
N LEU A 17 25.48 35.98 18.74
CA LEU A 17 26.25 35.65 17.54
C LEU A 17 26.59 34.15 17.47
N PHE A 18 26.92 33.52 18.60
CA PHE A 18 27.21 32.08 18.64
C PHE A 18 25.97 31.22 18.37
N SER A 19 24.80 31.66 18.84
CA SER A 19 23.53 30.97 18.57
C SER A 19 23.12 31.02 17.09
N SER A 20 23.47 32.09 16.37
CA SER A 20 23.20 32.21 14.93
C SER A 20 24.08 31.34 14.04
N LEU A 21 25.15 30.74 14.58
CA LEU A 21 26.00 29.80 13.83
C LEU A 21 25.50 28.35 13.87
N MET A 22 24.49 28.03 14.68
CA MET A 22 23.85 26.72 14.61
C MET A 22 22.95 26.64 13.39
N VAL A 23 23.55 26.30 12.25
CA VAL A 23 22.81 25.80 11.09
C VAL A 23 22.29 24.42 11.49
N ILE A 24 21.01 24.33 11.79
CA ILE A 24 20.31 23.06 11.84
C ILE A 24 20.22 22.59 10.39
N THR A 25 21.12 21.70 9.99
CA THR A 25 20.95 20.96 8.75
C THR A 25 19.81 19.98 8.98
N ALA A 26 18.62 20.30 8.46
CA ALA A 26 17.61 19.29 8.28
C ALA A 26 18.17 18.30 7.24
N GLU A 27 18.50 17.10 7.68
CA GLU A 27 18.89 16.03 6.78
C GLU A 27 17.65 15.66 5.97
N GLU A 28 17.68 15.94 4.67
CA GLU A 28 16.58 15.56 3.79
C GLU A 28 16.51 14.04 3.73
N MET A 29 15.30 13.48 3.91
CA MET A 29 15.11 12.05 3.79
C MET A 29 15.41 11.60 2.37
N THR A 30 16.14 10.49 2.26
CA THR A 30 16.38 9.81 1.00
C THR A 30 15.09 9.18 0.47
N ALA A 31 15.03 8.95 -0.84
CA ALA A 31 13.89 8.27 -1.49
C ALA A 31 13.61 6.89 -0.84
N GLU A 32 14.68 6.16 -0.52
CA GLU A 32 14.62 4.84 0.09
C GLU A 32 14.08 4.90 1.52
N GLU A 33 14.46 5.89 2.32
CA GLU A 33 13.90 6.07 3.67
C GLU A 33 12.40 6.38 3.64
N ILE A 34 11.95 7.19 2.68
CA ILE A 34 10.52 7.52 2.52
C ILE A 34 9.72 6.25 2.22
N ILE A 35 10.17 5.45 1.24
CA ILE A 35 9.42 4.25 0.85
C ILE A 35 9.53 3.15 1.91
N ASN A 36 10.67 3.01 2.60
CA ASN A 36 10.76 2.09 3.73
C ASN A 36 9.78 2.44 4.85
N GLN A 37 9.60 3.73 5.17
CA GLN A 37 8.60 4.14 6.16
C GLN A 37 7.17 3.82 5.70
N ARG A 38 6.87 4.03 4.41
CA ARG A 38 5.58 3.65 3.83
C ARG A 38 5.36 2.13 3.91
N ASP A 39 6.30 1.34 3.43
CA ASP A 39 6.18 -0.13 3.41
C ASP A 39 6.00 -0.66 4.85
N ASN A 40 6.68 -0.09 5.84
CA ASN A 40 6.49 -0.48 7.25
C ASN A 40 5.08 -0.14 7.79
N ASN A 41 4.41 0.86 7.24
CA ASN A 41 3.06 1.25 7.64
C ASN A 41 1.95 0.50 6.87
N GLU A 42 2.19 0.14 5.61
CA GLU A 42 1.19 -0.44 4.71
C GLU A 42 1.33 -1.96 4.52
N TYR A 43 2.49 -2.55 4.82
CA TYR A 43 2.72 -3.98 4.62
C TYR A 43 1.83 -4.84 5.53
N ILE A 44 1.11 -5.78 4.93
CA ILE A 44 0.16 -6.65 5.60
C ILE A 44 0.70 -8.08 5.57
N GLU A 45 0.97 -8.67 6.74
CA GLU A 45 1.41 -10.07 6.80
C GLU A 45 0.27 -11.06 6.52
N SER A 46 -0.92 -10.75 7.03
CA SER A 46 -2.14 -11.48 6.75
C SER A 46 -3.36 -10.60 7.02
N ILE A 47 -4.45 -10.86 6.31
CA ILE A 47 -5.69 -10.10 6.42
C ILE A 47 -6.91 -10.98 6.24
N LYS A 48 -7.95 -10.65 6.99
CA LYS A 48 -9.33 -11.01 6.69
C LYS A 48 -10.12 -9.72 6.55
N ALA A 49 -10.73 -9.50 5.38
CA ALA A 49 -11.48 -8.28 5.08
C ALA A 49 -12.82 -8.59 4.43
N GLU A 50 -13.82 -7.77 4.71
CA GLU A 50 -15.05 -7.69 3.93
C GLU A 50 -14.99 -6.41 3.10
N ALA A 51 -15.23 -6.52 1.80
CA ALA A 51 -15.09 -5.43 0.86
C ALA A 51 -16.32 -5.27 -0.03
N GLU A 52 -16.62 -4.03 -0.38
CA GLU A 52 -17.60 -3.65 -1.41
C GLU A 52 -16.87 -2.93 -2.54
N MET A 53 -16.96 -3.48 -3.75
CA MET A 53 -16.41 -2.89 -4.97
C MET A 53 -17.55 -2.36 -5.84
N ILE A 54 -17.48 -1.08 -6.17
CA ILE A 54 -18.44 -0.40 -7.01
C ILE A 54 -17.77 -0.08 -8.36
N ILE A 55 -18.22 -0.76 -9.41
CA ILE A 55 -17.70 -0.60 -10.77
C ILE A 55 -18.65 0.30 -11.55
N VAL A 56 -18.13 1.39 -12.12
CA VAL A 56 -18.89 2.33 -12.96
C VAL A 56 -18.28 2.37 -14.36
N SER A 57 -18.98 1.84 -15.35
CA SER A 57 -18.48 1.77 -16.73
C SER A 57 -19.63 1.88 -17.74
N GLY A 58 -19.44 2.69 -18.78
CA GLY A 58 -20.43 2.86 -19.86
C GLY A 58 -21.83 3.28 -19.38
N GLY A 59 -21.92 4.07 -18.31
CA GLY A 59 -23.19 4.48 -17.69
C GLY A 59 -23.87 3.41 -16.82
N ARG A 60 -23.27 2.23 -16.68
CA ARG A 60 -23.72 1.16 -15.79
C ARG A 60 -22.99 1.25 -14.45
N ARG A 61 -23.68 0.84 -13.38
CA ARG A 61 -23.12 0.70 -12.02
C ARG A 61 -23.33 -0.73 -11.54
N ILE A 62 -22.26 -1.41 -11.16
CA ILE A 62 -22.28 -2.79 -10.66
C ILE A 62 -21.65 -2.80 -9.26
N THR A 63 -22.28 -3.45 -8.30
CA THR A 63 -21.73 -3.64 -6.96
C THR A 63 -21.38 -5.11 -6.74
N LYS A 64 -20.14 -5.38 -6.35
CA LYS A 64 -19.63 -6.70 -5.95
C LYS A 64 -19.28 -6.63 -4.47
N THR A 65 -19.75 -7.58 -3.67
CA THR A 65 -19.34 -7.71 -2.25
C THR A 65 -18.55 -8.99 -2.10
N MET A 66 -17.51 -8.98 -1.27
CA MET A 66 -16.58 -10.10 -1.16
C MET A 66 -15.97 -10.22 0.23
N LEU A 67 -15.60 -11.45 0.59
CA LEU A 67 -14.71 -11.76 1.70
C LEU A 67 -13.33 -12.04 1.13
N ILE A 68 -12.30 -11.43 1.71
CA ILE A 68 -10.90 -11.57 1.31
C ILE A 68 -10.15 -12.18 2.49
N LEU A 69 -9.40 -13.24 2.21
CA LEU A 69 -8.39 -13.81 3.11
C LEU A 69 -7.07 -13.76 2.38
N SER A 70 -6.03 -13.19 2.96
CA SER A 70 -4.70 -13.19 2.36
C SER A 70 -3.63 -13.42 3.41
N ASP A 71 -2.54 -14.07 3.00
CA ASP A 71 -1.27 -14.11 3.70
C ASP A 71 -0.13 -13.73 2.72
N LYS A 72 1.12 -13.92 3.15
CA LYS A 72 2.31 -13.55 2.36
C LYS A 72 2.43 -14.24 0.99
N LYS A 73 1.74 -15.36 0.75
CA LYS A 73 1.91 -16.17 -0.47
C LYS A 73 0.61 -16.55 -1.16
N SER A 74 -0.50 -16.48 -0.44
CA SER A 74 -1.79 -16.96 -0.91
C SER A 74 -2.88 -15.96 -0.58
N ALA A 75 -3.87 -15.87 -1.48
CA ALA A 75 -5.06 -15.06 -1.27
C ALA A 75 -6.29 -15.81 -1.76
N LEU A 76 -7.39 -15.67 -1.04
CA LEU A 76 -8.70 -16.20 -1.38
C LEU A 76 -9.69 -15.05 -1.37
N ILE A 77 -10.42 -14.89 -2.47
CA ILE A 77 -11.56 -13.99 -2.59
C ILE A 77 -12.80 -14.85 -2.77
N GLU A 78 -13.82 -14.64 -1.93
CA GLU A 78 -15.15 -15.22 -2.10
C GLU A 78 -16.18 -14.13 -2.33
N PHE A 79 -16.89 -14.19 -3.45
CA PHE A 79 -17.95 -13.24 -3.76
C PHE A 79 -19.22 -13.58 -2.97
N THR A 80 -19.79 -12.57 -2.32
CA THR A 80 -20.96 -12.69 -1.44
C THR A 80 -22.20 -11.98 -2.00
N ASN A 81 -22.04 -11.19 -3.06
CA ASN A 81 -23.16 -10.52 -3.72
C ASN A 81 -24.07 -11.53 -4.44
N PRO A 82 -25.37 -11.25 -4.59
CA PRO A 82 -26.34 -12.25 -5.06
C PRO A 82 -26.01 -12.91 -6.40
N GLY A 83 -25.49 -12.14 -7.37
CA GLY A 83 -25.25 -12.62 -8.74
C GLY A 83 -23.99 -13.46 -8.94
N ASP A 84 -23.01 -13.37 -8.02
CA ASP A 84 -21.74 -14.11 -8.11
C ASP A 84 -21.53 -15.00 -6.87
N ARG A 85 -22.57 -15.17 -6.06
CA ARG A 85 -22.49 -15.78 -4.73
C ARG A 85 -21.81 -17.13 -4.77
N GLY A 86 -20.72 -17.27 -4.02
CA GLY A 86 -19.97 -18.51 -3.89
C GLY A 86 -18.90 -18.73 -4.95
N THR A 87 -18.77 -17.82 -5.94
CA THR A 87 -17.59 -17.73 -6.81
C THR A 87 -16.36 -17.46 -5.97
N LYS A 88 -15.29 -18.23 -6.20
CA LYS A 88 -14.05 -18.14 -5.40
C LYS A 88 -12.84 -18.04 -6.29
N PHE A 89 -11.93 -17.12 -5.97
CA PHE A 89 -10.64 -17.00 -6.62
C PHE A 89 -9.54 -17.26 -5.61
N LEU A 90 -8.70 -18.26 -5.87
CA LEU A 90 -7.59 -18.66 -5.01
C LEU A 90 -6.28 -18.42 -5.76
N LYS A 91 -5.46 -17.51 -5.25
CA LYS A 91 -4.06 -17.37 -5.63
C LYS A 91 -3.22 -18.23 -4.68
N ARG A 92 -2.30 -19.00 -5.25
CA ARG A 92 -1.23 -19.67 -4.52
C ARG A 92 0.06 -19.49 -5.30
N GLU A 93 1.00 -18.74 -4.72
CA GLU A 93 2.23 -18.33 -5.41
C GLU A 93 1.86 -17.61 -6.72
N ASP A 94 2.28 -18.13 -7.88
CA ASP A 94 2.02 -17.55 -9.20
C ASP A 94 0.78 -18.13 -9.90
N ASN A 95 0.10 -19.09 -9.26
CA ASN A 95 -1.04 -19.78 -9.84
C ASN A 95 -2.36 -19.19 -9.34
N LEU A 96 -3.30 -18.98 -10.26
CA LEU A 96 -4.64 -18.49 -9.98
C LEU A 96 -5.67 -19.56 -10.34
N TYR A 97 -6.49 -19.95 -9.36
CA TYR A 97 -7.58 -20.90 -9.52
C TYR A 97 -8.91 -20.16 -9.39
N MET A 98 -9.82 -20.39 -10.33
CA MET A 98 -11.14 -19.78 -10.34
C MET A 98 -12.21 -20.85 -10.26
N PHE A 99 -13.02 -20.80 -9.20
CA PHE A 99 -14.15 -21.69 -8.98
C PHE A 99 -15.47 -20.98 -9.24
N PHE A 100 -16.30 -21.57 -10.09
CA PHE A 100 -17.64 -21.08 -10.43
C PHE A 100 -18.70 -22.08 -9.95
N PRO A 101 -19.56 -21.71 -8.99
CA PRO A 101 -20.54 -22.63 -8.40
C PRO A 101 -21.59 -23.10 -9.41
N ASP A 102 -22.04 -22.22 -10.32
CA ASP A 102 -23.08 -22.55 -11.30
C ASP A 102 -22.65 -23.65 -12.29
N ALA A 103 -21.34 -23.75 -12.55
CA ALA A 103 -20.75 -24.76 -13.43
C ALA A 103 -20.14 -25.94 -12.65
N GLU A 104 -20.07 -25.85 -11.31
CA GLU A 104 -19.30 -26.75 -10.45
C GLU A 104 -17.86 -26.98 -10.94
N GLU A 105 -17.26 -25.96 -11.56
CA GLU A 105 -15.98 -26.06 -12.25
C GLU A 105 -14.90 -25.24 -11.56
N THR A 106 -13.67 -25.78 -11.54
CA THR A 106 -12.45 -25.04 -11.18
C THR A 106 -11.55 -24.93 -12.39
N ILE A 107 -11.20 -23.71 -12.75
CA ILE A 107 -10.33 -23.38 -13.88
C ILE A 107 -9.01 -22.88 -13.34
N GLU A 108 -7.91 -23.47 -13.79
CA GLU A 108 -6.56 -22.91 -13.58
C GLU A 108 -6.29 -21.84 -14.63
N ALA A 109 -6.01 -20.63 -14.18
CA ALA A 109 -5.72 -19.49 -15.01
C ALA A 109 -4.21 -19.35 -15.20
N SER A 110 -3.79 -18.92 -16.39
CA SER A 110 -2.38 -18.63 -16.65
C SER A 110 -1.88 -17.50 -15.75
N PRO A 111 -0.59 -17.48 -15.34
CA PRO A 111 -0.04 -16.43 -14.48
C PRO A 111 -0.26 -14.99 -15.00
N HIS A 112 -0.25 -14.78 -16.32
CA HIS A 112 -0.52 -13.46 -16.91
C HIS A 112 -1.92 -12.89 -16.56
N MET A 113 -2.87 -13.75 -16.20
CA MET A 113 -4.20 -13.32 -15.77
C MET A 113 -4.15 -12.51 -14.48
N LEU A 114 -3.09 -12.62 -13.66
CA LEU A 114 -2.94 -11.81 -12.45
C LEU A 114 -2.95 -10.31 -12.76
N ASN A 115 -2.47 -9.92 -13.95
CA ASN A 115 -2.38 -8.53 -14.39
C ASN A 115 -3.67 -8.03 -15.08
N GLN A 116 -4.69 -8.88 -15.19
CA GLN A 116 -5.95 -8.54 -15.86
C GLN A 116 -6.98 -8.03 -14.86
N GLY A 117 -7.88 -7.16 -15.33
CA GLY A 117 -8.95 -6.60 -14.51
C GLY A 117 -9.90 -7.66 -13.95
N MET A 118 -10.07 -7.67 -12.63
CA MET A 118 -10.93 -8.63 -11.93
C MET A 118 -12.40 -8.30 -12.17
N MET A 119 -13.17 -9.26 -12.69
CA MET A 119 -14.62 -9.16 -12.90
C MET A 119 -15.08 -7.92 -13.68
N GLY A 120 -14.24 -7.43 -14.60
CA GLY A 120 -14.50 -6.22 -15.39
C GLY A 120 -14.32 -4.91 -14.62
N SER A 121 -13.58 -4.93 -13.51
CA SER A 121 -13.12 -3.75 -12.80
C SER A 121 -11.77 -3.26 -13.34
N ASP A 122 -11.38 -2.06 -12.92
CA ASP A 122 -10.06 -1.49 -13.19
C ASP A 122 -8.96 -2.03 -12.24
N PHE A 123 -9.34 -2.80 -11.21
CA PHE A 123 -8.37 -3.46 -10.33
C PHE A 123 -7.93 -4.79 -10.94
N SER A 124 -6.62 -5.01 -11.03
CA SER A 124 -6.10 -6.32 -11.38
C SER A 124 -6.26 -7.32 -10.23
N PHE A 125 -6.09 -8.62 -10.51
CA PHE A 125 -6.01 -9.60 -9.43
C PHE A 125 -4.79 -9.36 -8.56
N GLN A 126 -3.66 -8.97 -9.15
CA GLN A 126 -2.44 -8.64 -8.42
C GLN A 126 -2.68 -7.54 -7.39
N ASP A 127 -3.40 -6.47 -7.76
CA ASP A 127 -3.68 -5.33 -6.85
C ASP A 127 -4.45 -5.72 -5.59
N ILE A 128 -5.22 -6.82 -5.63
CA ILE A 128 -6.08 -7.26 -4.53
C ILE A 128 -5.49 -8.47 -3.80
N MET A 129 -4.75 -9.33 -4.51
CA MET A 129 -4.30 -10.64 -4.03
C MET A 129 -2.81 -10.68 -3.67
N GLU A 130 -2.06 -9.60 -3.89
CA GLU A 130 -0.65 -9.48 -3.49
C GLU A 130 -0.43 -8.34 -2.49
N SER A 131 0.56 -8.50 -1.62
CA SER A 131 0.98 -7.49 -0.66
C SER A 131 2.50 -7.43 -0.61
N ASP A 132 3.10 -7.16 -1.77
CA ASP A 132 4.54 -6.99 -1.89
C ASP A 132 4.98 -5.60 -1.42
N LYS A 133 6.18 -5.53 -0.87
CA LYS A 133 6.80 -4.26 -0.52
C LYS A 133 7.29 -3.58 -1.79
N LEU A 134 7.09 -2.28 -1.89
CA LEU A 134 7.55 -1.54 -3.08
C LEU A 134 9.07 -1.56 -3.20
N THR A 135 9.77 -1.56 -2.08
CA THR A 135 11.23 -1.70 -2.01
C THR A 135 11.77 -3.03 -2.56
N ASP A 136 10.93 -4.08 -2.63
CA ASP A 136 11.31 -5.36 -3.25
C ASP A 136 11.11 -5.34 -4.78
N LEU A 137 10.33 -4.39 -5.30
CA LEU A 137 9.88 -4.34 -6.70
C LEU A 137 10.55 -3.23 -7.53
N TYR A 138 10.98 -2.14 -6.91
CA TYR A 138 11.42 -0.93 -7.61
C TYR A 138 12.63 -0.25 -6.96
N ASP A 139 13.42 0.42 -7.79
CA ASP A 139 14.47 1.34 -7.36
C ASP A 139 13.93 2.77 -7.22
N PHE A 140 14.17 3.43 -6.08
CA PHE A 140 13.66 4.78 -5.79
C PHE A 140 14.74 5.86 -5.89
N LYS A 141 14.40 7.00 -6.50
CA LYS A 141 15.28 8.17 -6.67
C LYS A 141 14.48 9.46 -6.51
N ILE A 142 15.13 10.52 -6.01
CA ILE A 142 14.62 11.90 -5.94
C ILE A 142 15.40 12.76 -6.94
#